data_AF-A0A6N8ZVN3-F1
#
_entry.id   AF-A0A6N8ZVN3-F1
#
_cell.length_a   1.000
_cell.length_b   1.000
_cell.length_c   1.000
_cell.angle_alpha   90.00
_cell.angle_beta   90.00
_cell.angle_gamma   90.00
#
_symmetry.space_group_name_H-M   'P 1'
#
loop_
_entity.id
_entity.type
_entity.pdbx_description
1 polymer ?
#
loop_
_entity_poly.entity_id
_entity_poly.type
_entity_poly.pdbx_seq_one_letter_code
_entity_poly.pdbx_strand_id
1 'polypeptide(L)'
;MFVGGHRPVAERVGPFATPHFLTTVWHHTAGDGQDPVVLSDDRGEVALVEWEGNLGLLGHEDLVDYRSPLGEVEDLLVEYLAAQGKGRVFRFDSLPEEAVRVFARALDRVGAEYGVEHHTDTAVVGLPETFEQYLADIGKKQRHEARRK
;
A
#
# COMPACT_ATOMS: atom_id res chain seq x y z
N MET A 1 17.10 4.16 -1.84
CA MET A 1 17.03 2.88 -1.10
C MET A 1 16.26 3.14 0.17
N PHE A 2 15.34 2.27 0.57
CA PHE A 2 14.54 2.48 1.79
C PHE A 2 15.43 2.48 3.02
N VAL A 3 15.26 3.51 3.85
CA VAL A 3 16.01 3.72 5.09
C VAL A 3 15.34 2.96 6.24
N GLY A 4 14.02 2.75 6.15
CA GLY A 4 13.24 1.95 7.10
C GLY A 4 13.00 2.64 8.45
N GLY A 5 12.14 2.04 9.28
CA GLY A 5 11.80 2.55 10.63
C GLY A 5 10.41 3.17 10.75
N HIS A 6 9.77 3.49 9.62
CA HIS A 6 8.38 3.95 9.59
C HIS A 6 7.40 2.77 9.48
N ARG A 7 6.23 2.93 10.09
CA ARG A 7 5.13 1.97 9.97
C ARG A 7 4.28 2.30 8.75
N PRO A 8 3.66 1.31 8.10
CA PRO A 8 2.69 1.59 7.05
C PRO A 8 1.53 2.46 7.57
N VAL A 9 1.03 3.35 6.72
CA VAL A 9 -0.13 4.20 7.01
C VAL A 9 -1.36 3.37 7.35
N ALA A 10 -1.53 2.22 6.70
CA ALA A 10 -2.57 1.26 7.05
C ALA A 10 -1.99 0.05 7.78
N GLU A 11 -2.62 -0.35 8.88
CA GLU A 11 -2.10 -1.45 9.72
C GLU A 11 -2.18 -2.83 9.06
N ARG A 12 -3.05 -3.01 8.05
CA ARG A 12 -3.43 -4.31 7.47
C ARG A 12 -2.91 -4.55 6.05
N VAL A 13 -1.68 -4.13 5.77
CA VAL A 13 -1.08 -4.20 4.42
C VAL A 13 -0.13 -5.39 4.22
N GLY A 14 -0.08 -6.31 5.19
CA GLY A 14 0.84 -7.44 5.14
C GLY A 14 2.32 -7.00 5.06
N PRO A 15 3.22 -7.88 4.58
CA PRO A 15 4.65 -7.56 4.48
C PRO A 15 4.99 -6.62 3.32
N PHE A 16 4.03 -6.30 2.46
CA PHE A 16 4.25 -5.68 1.14
C PHE A 16 4.75 -4.24 1.20
N ALA A 17 4.43 -3.53 2.27
CA ALA A 17 4.95 -2.19 2.51
C ALA A 17 6.31 -2.19 3.23
N THR A 18 6.84 -3.34 3.67
CA THR A 18 8.09 -3.35 4.45
C THR A 18 9.30 -2.98 3.59
N PRO A 19 10.31 -2.28 4.16
CA PRO A 19 11.54 -1.96 3.44
C PRO A 19 12.23 -3.18 2.81
N HIS A 20 12.20 -4.33 3.49
CA HIS A 20 12.78 -5.56 2.97
C HIS A 20 12.06 -6.04 1.72
N PHE A 21 10.73 -6.14 1.76
CA PHE A 21 9.94 -6.56 0.61
C PHE A 21 10.10 -5.61 -0.57
N LEU A 22 9.98 -4.30 -0.33
CA LEU A 22 10.10 -3.30 -1.39
C LEU A 22 11.51 -3.27 -2.01
N THR A 23 12.56 -3.53 -1.22
CA THR A 23 13.92 -3.70 -1.73
C THR A 23 14.03 -4.95 -2.61
N THR A 24 13.41 -6.07 -2.22
CA THR A 24 13.34 -7.28 -3.06
C THR A 24 12.62 -7.00 -4.37
N VAL A 25 11.45 -6.36 -4.34
CA VAL A 25 10.71 -5.98 -5.55
C VAL A 25 11.57 -5.11 -6.45
N TRP A 26 12.19 -4.06 -5.90
CA TRP A 26 13.09 -3.19 -6.63
C TRP A 26 14.17 -3.99 -7.37
N HIS A 27 14.86 -4.91 -6.69
CA HIS A 27 15.93 -5.70 -7.31
C HIS A 27 15.44 -6.58 -8.46
N HIS A 28 14.17 -6.97 -8.47
CA HIS A 28 13.59 -7.77 -9.54
C HIS A 28 12.99 -6.93 -10.67
N THR A 29 12.65 -5.66 -10.45
CA THR A 29 12.07 -4.78 -11.49
C THR A 29 13.07 -3.78 -12.07
N ALA A 30 14.17 -3.49 -11.36
CA ALA A 30 15.18 -2.54 -11.81
C ALA A 30 15.94 -3.09 -13.04
N GLY A 31 16.04 -2.25 -14.09
CA GLY A 31 16.69 -2.60 -15.35
C GLY A 31 15.75 -2.97 -16.50
N ASP A 32 14.48 -3.26 -16.22
CA ASP A 32 13.44 -3.54 -17.23
C ASP A 32 12.72 -2.26 -17.72
N GLY A 33 13.43 -1.11 -17.70
CA GLY A 33 12.85 0.21 -18.02
C GLY A 33 11.93 0.78 -16.94
N GLN A 34 11.91 0.16 -15.76
CA GLN A 34 11.13 0.57 -14.59
C GLN A 34 12.08 0.96 -13.45
N ASP A 35 12.74 2.11 -13.57
CA ASP A 35 13.57 2.63 -12.48
C ASP A 35 12.67 3.23 -11.41
N PRO A 36 12.53 2.62 -10.22
CA PRO A 36 11.63 3.15 -9.23
C PRO A 36 12.22 4.41 -8.59
N VAL A 37 11.36 5.22 -7.99
CA VAL A 37 11.71 6.45 -7.29
C VAL A 37 11.29 6.29 -5.83
N VAL A 38 12.23 6.39 -4.90
CA VAL A 38 11.91 6.45 -3.46
C VAL A 38 11.91 7.90 -3.01
N LEU A 39 10.77 8.38 -2.53
CA LEU A 39 10.66 9.63 -1.78
C LEU A 39 10.81 9.31 -0.30
N SER A 40 11.67 10.04 0.40
CA SER A 40 11.97 9.79 1.81
C SER A 40 12.41 11.07 2.52
N ASP A 41 11.91 11.26 3.74
CA ASP A 41 12.42 12.18 4.75
C ASP A 41 12.46 11.49 6.13
N ASP A 42 12.61 12.27 7.20
CA ASP A 42 12.61 11.78 8.58
C ASP A 42 11.23 11.37 9.11
N ARG A 43 10.15 11.63 8.35
CA ARG A 43 8.76 11.39 8.74
C ARG A 43 8.13 10.24 7.97
N GLY A 44 8.54 10.01 6.72
CA GLY A 44 7.98 8.93 5.93
C GLY A 44 8.72 8.57 4.65
N GLU A 45 8.28 7.48 4.03
CA GLU A 45 8.81 6.96 2.78
C GLU A 45 7.69 6.44 1.87
N VAL A 46 7.83 6.68 0.56
CA VAL A 46 6.96 6.09 -0.47
C VAL A 46 7.78 5.75 -1.69
N ALA A 47 7.52 4.58 -2.27
CA ALA A 47 8.16 4.18 -3.53
C ALA A 47 7.19 4.13 -4.67
N LEU A 48 7.59 4.78 -5.74
CA LEU A 48 6.84 4.99 -6.95
C LEU A 48 7.59 4.35 -8.12
N VAL A 49 6.87 4.01 -9.17
CA VAL A 49 7.44 3.47 -10.40
C VAL A 49 6.62 3.97 -11.58
N GLU A 50 7.26 4.17 -12.72
CA GLU A 50 6.55 4.42 -13.97
C GLU A 50 6.17 3.10 -14.63
N TRP A 51 4.89 2.95 -14.97
CA TRP A 51 4.38 1.80 -15.69
C TRP A 51 3.39 2.25 -16.76
N GLU A 52 3.64 1.85 -18.01
CA GLU A 52 2.83 2.22 -19.19
C GLU A 52 2.58 3.74 -19.32
N GLY A 53 3.55 4.55 -18.90
CA GLY A 53 3.46 6.01 -18.94
C GLY A 53 2.67 6.64 -17.78
N ASN A 54 2.18 5.85 -16.83
CA ASN A 54 1.53 6.30 -15.61
C ASN A 54 2.48 6.15 -14.42
N LEU A 55 2.41 7.06 -13.47
CA LEU A 55 3.07 6.88 -12.19
C LEU A 55 2.19 6.03 -11.28
N GLY A 56 2.76 5.00 -10.67
CA GLY A 56 2.11 4.13 -9.70
C GLY A 56 3.01 3.78 -8.52
N LEU A 57 2.51 2.93 -7.62
CA LEU A 57 3.29 2.42 -6.49
C LEU A 57 4.15 1.22 -6.91
N LEU A 58 5.33 1.11 -6.31
CA LEU A 58 6.22 -0.03 -6.54
C LEU A 58 5.55 -1.35 -6.10
N GLY A 59 5.71 -2.38 -6.93
CA GLY A 59 5.12 -3.71 -6.78
C GLY A 59 3.77 -3.79 -7.48
N HIS A 60 3.68 -4.51 -8.61
CA HIS A 60 2.47 -4.59 -9.44
C HIS A 60 1.24 -5.11 -8.68
N GLU A 61 0.02 -4.77 -9.14
CA GLU A 61 -1.23 -5.26 -8.52
C GLU A 61 -1.35 -6.79 -8.51
N ASP A 62 -0.79 -7.47 -9.52
CA ASP A 62 -0.70 -8.93 -9.58
C ASP A 62 0.33 -9.53 -8.60
N LEU A 63 1.17 -8.70 -7.99
CA LEU A 63 2.22 -9.14 -7.07
C LEU A 63 1.80 -9.00 -5.61
N VAL A 64 0.96 -8.01 -5.28
CA VAL A 64 0.63 -7.65 -3.91
C VAL A 64 -0.85 -7.27 -3.76
N ASP A 65 -1.48 -7.79 -2.70
CA ASP A 65 -2.89 -7.48 -2.41
C ASP A 65 -3.09 -6.04 -1.92
N TYR A 66 -2.12 -5.51 -1.16
CA TYR A 66 -2.18 -4.17 -0.59
C TYR A 66 -0.82 -3.48 -0.59
N ARG A 67 -0.80 -2.21 -0.99
CA ARG A 67 0.35 -1.30 -0.96
C ARG A 67 0.04 -0.15 -0.02
N SER A 68 1.07 0.37 0.64
CA SER A 68 0.91 1.55 1.49
C SER A 68 2.22 2.33 1.55
N PRO A 69 2.15 3.67 1.61
CA PRO A 69 3.27 4.47 2.06
C PRO A 69 3.58 4.16 3.53
N LEU A 70 4.78 4.56 3.95
CA LEU A 70 5.29 4.40 5.30
C LEU A 70 5.38 5.76 5.99
N GLY A 71 4.80 5.91 7.18
CA GLY A 71 4.85 7.16 7.95
C GLY A 71 4.07 8.31 7.30
N GLU A 72 4.50 9.54 7.56
CA GLU A 72 3.82 10.76 7.08
C GLU A 72 4.45 11.23 5.76
N VAL A 73 3.82 10.88 4.63
CA VAL A 73 4.38 11.16 3.29
C VAL A 73 3.67 12.28 2.52
N GLU A 74 2.66 12.91 3.10
CA GLU A 74 1.78 13.83 2.35
C GLU A 74 2.56 15.00 1.74
N ASP A 75 3.44 15.65 2.50
CA ASP A 75 4.23 16.78 1.99
C ASP A 75 5.22 16.35 0.89
N LEU A 76 5.85 15.17 1.05
CA LEU A 76 6.72 14.57 0.03
C LEU A 76 5.97 14.31 -1.28
N LEU A 77 4.75 13.76 -1.18
CA LEU A 77 3.89 13.53 -2.33
C LEU A 77 3.49 14.85 -3.00
N VAL A 78 3.11 15.87 -2.22
CA VAL A 78 2.74 17.20 -2.75
C VAL A 78 3.90 17.81 -3.54
N GLU A 79 5.10 17.83 -2.96
CA GLU A 79 6.29 18.37 -3.62
C GLU A 79 6.60 17.62 -4.92
N TYR A 80 6.60 16.29 -4.86
CA TYR A 80 6.90 15.45 -6.02
C TYR A 80 5.86 15.59 -7.13
N LEU A 81 4.57 15.54 -6.79
CA LEU A 81 3.47 15.65 -7.75
C LEU A 81 3.42 17.03 -8.40
N ALA A 82 3.68 18.11 -7.65
CA ALA A 82 3.75 19.46 -8.19
C ALA A 82 4.88 19.60 -9.23
N ALA A 83 5.99 18.87 -9.06
CA ALA A 83 7.12 18.88 -9.97
C ALA A 83 6.90 18.10 -11.28
N GLN A 84 5.90 17.20 -11.35
CA GLN A 84 5.64 16.38 -12.56
C GLN A 84 5.07 17.17 -13.75
N GLY A 85 4.59 18.40 -13.51
CA GLY A 85 3.98 19.22 -14.54
C GLY A 85 2.54 18.81 -14.90
N LYS A 86 1.90 19.61 -15.76
CA LYS A 86 0.49 19.41 -16.15
C LYS A 86 0.35 18.26 -17.15
N GLY A 87 -0.75 17.51 -17.02
CA GLY A 87 -1.11 16.42 -17.95
C GLY A 87 -0.49 15.06 -17.61
N ARG A 88 0.25 14.95 -16.51
CA ARG A 88 0.72 13.66 -15.99
C ARG A 88 -0.48 12.86 -15.47
N VAL A 89 -0.53 11.58 -15.82
CA VAL A 89 -1.55 10.64 -15.36
C VAL A 89 -0.96 9.76 -14.26
N PHE A 90 -1.73 9.57 -13.20
CA PHE A 90 -1.37 8.80 -12.03
C PHE A 90 -2.36 7.65 -11.87
N ARG A 91 -1.88 6.45 -11.56
CA ARG A 91 -2.70 5.30 -11.22
C ARG A 91 -2.13 4.61 -9.99
N PHE A 92 -2.82 4.75 -8.87
CA PHE A 92 -2.46 4.10 -7.62
C PHE A 92 -3.50 3.03 -7.30
N ASP A 93 -3.11 1.77 -7.44
CA ASP A 93 -4.00 0.62 -7.25
C ASP A 93 -3.62 -0.17 -5.98
N SER A 94 -4.49 -1.10 -5.56
CA SER A 94 -4.28 -1.97 -4.39
C SER A 94 -4.00 -1.18 -3.11
N LEU A 95 -4.66 -0.03 -2.93
CA LEU A 95 -4.50 0.81 -1.75
C LEU A 95 -5.58 0.51 -0.70
N PRO A 96 -5.24 0.38 0.59
CA PRO A 96 -6.22 0.43 1.67
C PRO A 96 -6.76 1.87 1.82
N GLU A 97 -7.96 2.01 2.37
CA GLU A 97 -8.65 3.31 2.47
C GLU A 97 -7.83 4.39 3.20
N GLU A 98 -7.06 4.02 4.22
CA GLU A 98 -6.20 4.96 4.96
C GLU A 98 -5.16 5.59 4.03
N ALA A 99 -4.56 4.78 3.16
CA ALA A 99 -3.58 5.25 2.19
C ALA A 99 -4.25 6.07 1.08
N VAL A 100 -5.44 5.65 0.59
CA VAL A 100 -6.22 6.44 -0.38
C VAL A 100 -6.44 7.86 0.15
N ARG A 101 -6.81 8.02 1.43
CA ARG A 101 -7.00 9.34 2.05
C ARG A 101 -5.74 10.19 2.06
N VAL A 102 -4.54 9.60 2.17
CA VAL A 102 -3.27 10.33 2.08
C VAL A 102 -3.02 10.83 0.67
N PHE A 103 -3.17 9.97 -0.34
CA PHE A 103 -3.00 10.35 -1.75
C PHE A 103 -4.01 11.40 -2.19
N ALA A 104 -5.29 11.25 -1.81
CA ALA A 104 -6.36 12.20 -2.11
C ALA A 104 -6.02 13.61 -1.59
N ARG A 105 -5.58 13.74 -0.32
CA ARG A 105 -5.18 15.04 0.25
C ARG A 105 -3.97 15.65 -0.47
N ALA A 106 -2.99 14.83 -0.86
CA ALA A 106 -1.85 15.32 -1.62
C ALA A 106 -2.28 15.83 -3.02
N LEU A 107 -3.17 15.11 -3.70
CA LEU A 107 -3.72 15.48 -5.00
C LEU A 107 -4.59 16.75 -4.93
N ASP A 108 -5.43 16.88 -3.90
CA ASP A 108 -6.21 18.09 -3.63
C ASP A 108 -5.30 19.31 -3.47
N ARG A 109 -4.19 19.17 -2.72
CA ARG A 109 -3.23 20.26 -2.47
C ARG A 109 -2.48 20.73 -3.71
N VAL A 110 -2.27 19.85 -4.70
CA VAL A 110 -1.68 20.22 -5.99
C VAL A 110 -2.73 20.62 -7.04
N GLY A 111 -4.02 20.59 -6.68
CA GLY A 111 -5.13 20.93 -7.58
C GLY A 111 -5.31 19.94 -8.73
N ALA A 112 -4.96 18.66 -8.52
CA ALA A 112 -5.15 17.62 -9.50
C ALA A 112 -6.59 17.10 -9.48
N GLU A 113 -7.13 16.79 -10.66
CA GLU A 113 -8.40 16.06 -10.79
C GLU A 113 -8.14 14.56 -10.62
N TYR A 114 -8.91 13.88 -9.78
CA TYR A 114 -8.80 12.43 -9.57
C TYR A 114 -10.15 11.79 -9.31
N GLY A 115 -10.21 10.48 -9.55
CA GLY A 115 -11.30 9.61 -9.13
C GLY A 115 -10.78 8.55 -8.15
N VAL A 116 -11.68 8.05 -7.30
CA VAL A 116 -11.40 6.90 -6.43
C VAL A 116 -12.41 5.82 -6.78
N GLU A 117 -11.90 4.63 -7.10
CA GLU A 117 -12.71 3.44 -7.36
C GLU A 117 -12.43 2.38 -6.30
N HIS A 118 -13.48 1.78 -5.77
CA HIS A 118 -13.37 0.68 -4.80
C HIS A 118 -13.40 -0.65 -5.57
N HIS A 119 -12.29 -1.39 -5.55
CA HIS A 119 -12.14 -2.61 -6.37
C HIS A 119 -12.51 -3.91 -5.64
N THR A 120 -12.19 -4.05 -4.35
CA THR A 120 -12.35 -5.33 -3.63
C THR A 120 -12.53 -5.14 -2.13
N ASP A 121 -13.25 -6.06 -1.50
CA ASP A 121 -13.41 -6.16 -0.05
C ASP A 121 -12.69 -7.41 0.47
N THR A 122 -11.91 -7.25 1.54
CA THR A 122 -11.29 -8.38 2.24
C THR A 122 -11.93 -8.59 3.60
N ALA A 123 -12.44 -9.80 3.83
CA ALA A 123 -12.92 -10.21 5.13
C ALA A 123 -11.74 -10.38 6.10
N VAL A 124 -11.66 -9.53 7.12
CA VAL A 124 -10.66 -9.65 8.18
C VAL A 124 -11.26 -10.36 9.38
N VAL A 125 -10.66 -11.48 9.77
CA VAL A 125 -11.04 -12.21 10.98
C VAL A 125 -10.19 -11.74 12.14
N GLY A 126 -10.83 -11.16 13.15
CA GLY A 126 -10.19 -10.91 14.45
C GLY A 126 -9.98 -12.24 15.15
N LEU A 127 -8.72 -12.66 15.29
CA LEU A 127 -8.39 -13.86 16.06
C LEU A 127 -8.33 -13.49 17.55
N PRO A 128 -9.04 -14.23 18.42
CA PRO A 128 -8.88 -14.06 19.85
C PRO A 128 -7.53 -14.61 20.31
N GLU A 129 -7.15 -14.30 21.55
CA GLU A 129 -5.84 -14.64 22.11
C GLU A 129 -5.60 -16.15 22.22
N THR A 130 -6.68 -16.95 22.32
CA THR A 130 -6.59 -18.40 22.49
C THR A 130 -7.45 -19.16 21.49
N PHE A 131 -7.03 -20.39 21.19
CA PHE A 131 -7.79 -21.29 20.32
C PHE A 131 -9.14 -21.67 20.92
N GLU A 132 -9.22 -21.78 22.25
CA GLU A 132 -10.43 -22.06 22.99
C GLU A 132 -11.47 -20.95 22.84
N GLN A 133 -11.04 -19.69 22.92
CA GLN A 133 -11.90 -18.53 22.66
C GLN A 133 -12.35 -18.52 21.19
N TYR A 134 -11.43 -18.78 20.25
CA TYR A 134 -11.78 -18.87 18.84
C TYR A 134 -12.87 -19.91 18.60
N LEU A 135 -12.74 -21.10 19.19
CA LEU A 135 -13.78 -22.12 19.09
C LEU A 135 -15.09 -21.66 19.75
N ALA A 136 -15.06 -20.99 20.90
CA ALA A 136 -16.27 -20.50 21.56
C ALA A 136 -17.05 -19.51 20.67
N ASP A 137 -16.33 -18.65 19.95
CA ASP A 137 -16.89 -17.55 19.16
C ASP A 137 -17.47 -17.99 17.80
N ILE A 138 -16.92 -19.05 17.20
CA ILE A 138 -17.44 -19.57 15.93
C ILE A 138 -18.69 -20.45 16.14
N GLY A 139 -19.58 -20.50 15.14
CA GLY A 139 -20.84 -21.24 15.21
C GLY A 139 -20.66 -22.77 15.39
N LYS A 140 -21.73 -23.46 15.85
CA LYS A 140 -21.72 -24.90 16.16
C LYS A 140 -21.20 -25.76 15.00
N LYS A 141 -21.56 -25.41 13.77
CA LYS A 141 -21.10 -26.12 12.56
C LYS A 141 -19.60 -25.88 12.32
N GLN A 142 -19.15 -24.62 12.33
CA GLN A 142 -17.73 -24.29 12.16
C GLN A 142 -16.86 -24.94 13.25
N ARG A 143 -17.32 -24.95 14.51
CA ARG A 143 -16.64 -25.67 15.62
C ARG A 143 -16.44 -27.15 15.33
N HIS A 144 -17.47 -27.82 14.82
CA HIS A 144 -17.39 -29.26 14.52
C HIS A 144 -16.39 -29.53 13.40
N GLU A 145 -16.38 -28.70 12.35
CA GLU A 145 -15.41 -28.79 11.26
C GLU A 145 -13.98 -28.49 11.73
N ALA A 146 -13.78 -27.43 12.52
CA ALA A 146 -12.47 -27.04 13.03
C ALA A 146 -11.83 -28.09 13.96
N ARG A 147 -12.63 -28.81 14.76
CA ARG A 147 -12.12 -29.87 15.65
C ARG A 147 -11.83 -31.20 14.94
N ARG A 148 -12.36 -31.39 13.73
CA ARG A 148 -12.22 -32.63 12.97
C ARG A 148 -10.98 -32.63 12.07
N LYS A 149 -10.48 -31.44 11.71
CA LYS A 149 -9.25 -31.23 10.96
C LYS A 149 -8.08 -31.11 11.92
#